data_AF-A0A7V5C6K4-F1
#
_entry.id   AF-A0A7V5C6K4-F1
#
_cell.length_a   1.000
_cell.length_b   1.000
_cell.length_c   1.000
_cell.angle_alpha   90.00
_cell.angle_beta   90.00
_cell.angle_gamma   90.00
#
_symmetry.space_group_name_H-M   'P 1'
#
loop_
_entity.id
_entity.type
_entity.pdbx_description
1 polymer ?
#
loop_
_entity_poly.entity_id
_entity_poly.type
_entity_poly.pdbx_seq_one_letter_code
_entity_poly.pdbx_strand_id
1 'polypeptide(L)'
;MKTTHQIIFENSNNMADILSGSVDLVVTSPPYPMIEMWDEMFSEQSPEISRALKDKNGPLAFELMHKILDATWSDLWRVVKKGGIVCVNIGDATRTLDGNFALYPNHSRIMSQMLKTGFAALPGILWRKQTNAPNKFMGSGMLPPGAYVTLEHEFILVFRKGGRREFRKDDEKMNRRKSAFFWEERNAWFSDIWTDLRGTVQNLPDSKIRKRSAAFPFDVPYRLIQMFSVKGDTVSDPFLGTGTTLFAAMAACRNFVGYELEQEFRGLIFSGADHIVSYTNERIAKRIENHLEFVKERTREKGEFKHLNRHYHFPVVTQQEKKLLLNQLVSVEKIDENKMEATYSN
;
A
#
# COMPACT_ATOMS: atom_id res chain seq x y z
N MET A 1 18.59 -3.32 15.53
CA MET A 1 18.47 -3.60 14.06
C MET A 1 18.52 -2.27 13.31
N LYS A 2 18.95 -2.24 12.04
CA LYS A 2 18.91 -1.03 11.18
C LYS A 2 18.28 -1.35 9.83
N THR A 3 17.61 -0.36 9.22
CA THR A 3 17.12 -0.43 7.84
C THR A 3 17.45 0.84 7.08
N THR A 4 17.62 0.72 5.76
CA THR A 4 17.91 1.83 4.87
C THR A 4 16.70 2.14 4.00
N HIS A 5 16.47 3.43 3.78
CA HIS A 5 15.33 3.95 3.04
C HIS A 5 15.80 4.94 2.00
N GLN A 6 15.59 4.63 0.72
CA GLN A 6 15.99 5.47 -0.41
C GLN A 6 14.77 5.99 -1.15
N ILE A 7 14.80 7.26 -1.51
CA ILE A 7 13.78 7.91 -2.35
C ILE A 7 14.47 8.36 -3.63
N ILE A 8 13.83 8.19 -4.78
CA ILE A 8 14.38 8.56 -6.07
C ILE A 8 13.38 9.51 -6.73
N PHE A 9 13.78 10.76 -6.92
CA PHE A 9 12.88 11.78 -7.46
C PHE A 9 12.93 11.80 -8.99
N GLU A 10 12.44 10.72 -9.61
CA GLU A 10 12.45 10.49 -11.05
C GLU A 10 11.20 9.71 -11.48
N ASN A 11 11.03 9.55 -12.79
CA ASN A 11 9.92 8.76 -13.36
C ASN A 11 10.17 7.25 -13.19
N SER A 12 9.19 6.54 -12.62
CA SER A 12 9.28 5.09 -12.35
C SER A 12 9.08 4.18 -13.58
N ASN A 13 8.94 4.74 -14.78
CA ASN A 13 8.90 3.98 -16.04
C ASN A 13 10.22 3.26 -16.35
N ASN A 14 11.32 3.64 -15.69
CA ASN A 14 12.60 2.94 -15.74
C ASN A 14 13.28 3.01 -14.37
N MET A 15 13.19 1.97 -13.57
CA MET A 15 13.77 1.90 -12.23
C MET A 15 15.24 1.43 -12.27
N ALA A 16 16.08 2.14 -13.02
CA ALA A 16 17.46 1.75 -13.29
C ALA A 16 18.32 1.62 -12.02
N ASP A 17 18.03 2.41 -10.98
CA ASP A 17 18.73 2.40 -9.69
C ASP A 17 18.42 1.17 -8.82
N ILE A 18 17.37 0.42 -9.17
CA ILE A 18 16.97 -0.78 -8.45
C ILE A 18 17.55 -2.01 -9.17
N LEU A 19 18.36 -2.79 -8.44
CA LEU A 19 18.91 -4.04 -8.94
C LEU A 19 17.81 -5.05 -9.26
N SER A 20 18.02 -5.86 -10.30
CA SER A 20 17.08 -6.94 -10.65
C SER A 20 16.93 -7.95 -9.52
N GLY A 21 15.70 -8.36 -9.23
CA GLY A 21 15.42 -9.32 -8.15
C GLY A 21 15.89 -8.87 -6.77
N SER A 22 15.81 -7.58 -6.45
CA SER A 22 16.20 -7.03 -5.15
C SER A 22 15.02 -6.66 -4.25
N VAL A 23 13.81 -6.51 -4.80
CA VAL A 23 12.59 -6.11 -4.07
C VAL A 23 11.79 -7.34 -3.63
N ASP A 24 11.43 -7.42 -2.36
CA ASP A 24 10.63 -8.52 -1.79
C ASP A 24 9.13 -8.27 -1.89
N LEU A 25 8.71 -7.01 -1.71
CA LEU A 25 7.31 -6.59 -1.71
C LEU A 25 7.18 -5.23 -2.40
N VAL A 26 6.19 -5.08 -3.27
CA VAL A 26 5.76 -3.76 -3.76
C VAL A 26 4.40 -3.46 -3.14
N VAL A 27 4.24 -2.26 -2.59
CA VAL A 27 2.93 -1.74 -2.16
C VAL A 27 2.81 -0.34 -2.73
N THR A 28 1.79 -0.10 -3.55
CA THR A 28 1.69 1.15 -4.30
C THR A 28 0.25 1.49 -4.66
N SER A 29 0.05 2.74 -5.08
CA SER A 29 -1.19 3.26 -5.65
C SER A 29 -0.82 4.20 -6.79
N PRO A 30 -1.02 3.81 -8.06
CA PRO A 30 -0.67 4.67 -9.19
C PRO A 30 -1.55 5.93 -9.22
N PRO A 31 -1.20 6.95 -10.01
CA PRO A 31 -2.17 7.94 -10.44
C PRO A 31 -3.28 7.23 -11.23
N TYR A 32 -4.55 7.48 -10.89
CA TYR A 32 -5.68 6.73 -11.43
C TYR A 32 -6.10 7.28 -12.79
N PRO A 33 -6.01 6.48 -13.88
CA PRO A 33 -6.53 6.90 -15.17
C PRO A 33 -8.00 7.34 -15.07
N MET A 34 -8.31 8.39 -15.82
CA MET A 34 -9.65 9.00 -15.92
C MET A 34 -10.18 9.70 -14.66
N ILE A 35 -9.40 9.83 -13.59
CA ILE A 35 -9.71 10.80 -12.53
C ILE A 35 -9.12 12.15 -12.92
N GLU A 36 -9.96 13.18 -12.97
CA GLU A 36 -9.64 14.52 -13.51
C GLU A 36 -8.38 15.16 -12.92
N MET A 37 -8.09 14.94 -11.64
CA MET A 37 -6.91 15.49 -10.99
C MET A 37 -5.57 15.02 -11.58
N TRP A 38 -5.56 13.89 -12.30
CA TRP A 38 -4.36 13.31 -12.92
C TRP A 38 -4.22 13.65 -14.41
N ASP A 39 -5.20 14.34 -15.02
CA ASP A 39 -5.21 14.62 -16.45
C ASP A 39 -3.99 15.39 -16.92
N GLU A 40 -3.57 16.41 -16.17
CA GLU A 40 -2.39 17.23 -16.47
C GLU A 40 -1.12 16.38 -16.45
N MET A 41 -0.89 15.64 -15.36
CA MET A 41 0.27 14.75 -15.20
C MET A 41 0.36 13.67 -16.29
N PHE A 42 -0.77 13.12 -16.75
CA PHE A 42 -0.75 12.18 -17.88
C PHE A 42 -0.54 12.90 -19.23
N SER A 43 -1.14 14.07 -19.42
CA SER A 43 -1.03 14.85 -20.65
C SER A 43 0.38 15.41 -20.89
N GLU A 44 1.10 15.77 -19.82
CA GLU A 44 2.51 16.20 -19.89
C GLU A 44 3.43 15.08 -20.38
N GLN A 45 3.08 13.82 -20.09
CA GLN A 45 3.83 12.64 -20.53
C GLN A 45 3.47 12.18 -21.94
N SER A 46 2.30 12.56 -22.46
CA SER A 46 1.84 12.19 -23.81
C SER A 46 0.85 13.22 -24.39
N PRO A 47 1.23 13.96 -25.44
CA PRO A 47 0.34 14.90 -26.13
C PRO A 47 -0.94 14.25 -26.69
N GLU A 48 -0.88 12.96 -27.05
CA GLU A 48 -2.02 12.16 -27.53
C GLU A 48 -3.12 12.04 -26.47
N ILE A 49 -2.76 11.97 -25.19
CA ILE A 49 -3.74 11.94 -24.09
C ILE A 49 -4.48 13.28 -24.03
N SER A 50 -3.76 14.40 -24.12
CA SER A 50 -4.37 15.73 -24.16
C SER A 50 -5.34 15.87 -25.33
N ARG A 51 -4.97 15.36 -26.52
CA ARG A 51 -5.87 15.34 -27.69
C ARG A 51 -7.10 14.47 -27.44
N ALA A 52 -6.92 13.23 -26.98
CA ALA A 52 -8.03 12.32 -26.70
C ALA A 52 -9.04 12.90 -25.68
N LEU A 53 -8.55 13.57 -24.63
CA LEU A 53 -9.40 14.26 -23.66
C LEU A 53 -10.13 15.46 -24.27
N LYS A 54 -9.45 16.29 -25.08
CA LYS A 54 -10.07 17.43 -25.79
C LYS A 54 -11.15 16.98 -26.78
N ASP A 55 -10.89 15.89 -27.49
CA ASP A 55 -11.83 15.26 -28.41
C ASP A 55 -12.92 14.45 -27.68
N LYS A 56 -12.89 14.44 -26.34
CA LYS A 56 -13.81 13.71 -25.45
C LYS A 56 -13.86 12.19 -25.74
N ASN A 57 -12.80 11.65 -26.31
CA ASN A 57 -12.64 10.22 -26.59
C ASN A 57 -12.13 9.49 -25.33
N GLY A 58 -13.05 9.23 -24.41
CA GLY A 58 -12.77 8.58 -23.13
C GLY A 58 -12.05 7.22 -23.22
N PRO A 59 -12.52 6.27 -24.06
CA PRO A 59 -11.85 4.97 -24.21
C PRO A 59 -10.40 5.09 -24.68
N LEU A 60 -10.11 6.00 -25.62
CA LEU A 60 -8.75 6.24 -26.09
C LEU A 60 -7.88 6.87 -25.00
N ALA A 61 -8.38 7.90 -24.30
CA ALA A 61 -7.66 8.52 -23.20
C ALA A 61 -7.32 7.51 -22.09
N PHE A 62 -8.29 6.68 -21.70
CA PHE A 62 -8.13 5.61 -20.71
C PHE A 62 -7.00 4.64 -21.08
N GLU A 63 -6.99 4.14 -22.32
CA GLU A 63 -5.94 3.20 -22.76
C GLU A 63 -4.57 3.87 -22.85
N LEU A 64 -4.49 5.11 -23.35
CA LEU A 64 -3.21 5.84 -23.43
C LEU A 64 -2.62 6.14 -22.05
N MET A 65 -3.45 6.51 -21.06
CA MET A 65 -3.01 6.69 -19.68
C MET A 65 -2.47 5.37 -19.08
N HIS A 66 -3.14 4.25 -19.34
CA HIS A 66 -2.64 2.94 -18.89
C HIS A 66 -1.33 2.53 -19.56
N LYS A 67 -1.11 2.88 -20.83
CA LYS A 67 0.16 2.61 -21.52
C LYS A 67 1.36 3.32 -20.88
N ILE A 68 1.16 4.49 -20.27
CA ILE A 68 2.22 5.13 -19.46
C ILE A 68 2.58 4.22 -18.28
N LEU A 69 1.58 3.74 -17.53
CA LEU A 69 1.78 2.87 -16.37
C LEU A 69 2.34 1.47 -16.73
N ASP A 70 2.07 0.98 -17.94
CA ASP A 70 2.52 -0.33 -18.42
C ASP A 70 4.06 -0.46 -18.41
N ALA A 71 4.80 0.63 -18.55
CA ALA A 71 6.26 0.65 -18.44
C ALA A 71 6.72 0.31 -17.01
N THR A 72 6.13 0.96 -15.99
CA THR A 72 6.39 0.63 -14.58
C THR A 72 6.05 -0.82 -14.27
N TRP A 73 4.88 -1.32 -14.72
CA TRP A 73 4.48 -2.72 -14.49
C TRP A 73 5.43 -3.73 -15.11
N SER A 74 5.96 -3.41 -16.29
CA SER A 74 6.96 -4.23 -16.97
C SER A 74 8.27 -4.25 -16.20
N ASP A 75 8.70 -3.10 -15.66
CA ASP A 75 9.95 -3.02 -14.91
C ASP A 75 9.85 -3.61 -13.50
N LEU A 76 8.64 -3.63 -12.89
CA LEU A 76 8.37 -4.41 -11.68
C LEU A 76 8.74 -5.89 -11.85
N TRP A 77 8.52 -6.46 -13.04
CA TRP A 77 8.92 -7.84 -13.32
C TRP A 77 10.44 -8.03 -13.18
N ARG A 78 11.25 -7.05 -13.56
CA ARG A 78 12.71 -7.13 -13.42
C ARG A 78 13.14 -7.03 -11.96
N VAL A 79 12.61 -6.06 -11.21
CA VAL A 79 13.10 -5.73 -9.85
C VAL A 79 12.57 -6.65 -8.76
N VAL A 80 11.38 -7.24 -8.91
CA VAL A 80 10.78 -8.10 -7.89
C VAL A 80 11.48 -9.47 -7.86
N LYS A 81 11.75 -9.97 -6.64
CA LYS A 81 12.31 -11.31 -6.39
C LYS A 81 11.36 -12.42 -6.82
N LYS A 82 11.89 -13.60 -7.14
CA LYS A 82 11.07 -14.80 -7.25
C LYS A 82 10.42 -15.09 -5.90
N GLY A 83 9.10 -15.25 -5.90
CA GLY A 83 8.27 -15.38 -4.71
C GLY A 83 7.93 -14.06 -4.01
N GLY A 84 8.38 -12.93 -4.56
CA GLY A 84 7.96 -11.59 -4.13
C GLY A 84 6.52 -11.30 -4.53
N ILE A 85 5.91 -10.36 -3.80
CA ILE A 85 4.50 -9.99 -3.94
C ILE A 85 4.40 -8.53 -4.42
N VAL A 86 3.38 -8.23 -5.23
CA VAL A 86 3.04 -6.87 -5.65
C VAL A 86 1.61 -6.60 -5.25
N CYS A 87 1.40 -5.55 -4.47
CA CYS A 87 0.10 -5.04 -4.05
C CYS A 87 -0.16 -3.69 -4.71
N VAL A 88 -1.24 -3.58 -5.48
CA VAL A 88 -1.63 -2.34 -6.16
C VAL A 88 -3.01 -1.92 -5.67
N ASN A 89 -3.08 -0.82 -4.92
CA ASN A 89 -4.34 -0.17 -4.58
C ASN A 89 -4.83 0.66 -5.77
N ILE A 90 -6.06 0.44 -6.22
CA ILE A 90 -6.63 1.13 -7.37
C ILE A 90 -8.16 1.20 -7.25
N GLY A 91 -8.72 2.38 -7.46
CA GLY A 91 -10.15 2.57 -7.67
C GLY A 91 -10.49 2.59 -9.15
N ASP A 92 -11.69 2.11 -9.50
CA ASP A 92 -12.27 2.43 -10.79
C ASP A 92 -12.68 3.90 -10.83
N ALA A 93 -12.66 4.49 -12.03
CA ALA A 93 -13.04 5.88 -12.22
C ALA A 93 -14.40 5.96 -12.89
N THR A 94 -15.26 6.89 -12.44
CA THR A 94 -16.45 7.28 -13.19
C THR A 94 -16.23 8.67 -13.75
N ARG A 95 -16.57 8.87 -15.04
CA ARG A 95 -16.42 10.17 -15.68
C ARG A 95 -17.47 10.36 -16.76
N THR A 96 -18.02 11.57 -16.83
CA THR A 96 -18.90 11.99 -17.92
C THR A 96 -18.08 12.70 -18.98
N LEU A 97 -18.11 12.20 -20.21
CA LEU A 97 -17.50 12.84 -21.38
C LEU A 97 -18.54 12.92 -22.49
N ASP A 98 -18.67 14.10 -23.08
CA ASP A 98 -19.66 14.38 -24.13
C ASP A 98 -21.09 13.98 -23.77
N GLY A 99 -21.50 14.23 -22.51
CA GLY A 99 -22.81 13.85 -21.99
C GLY A 99 -22.96 12.36 -21.65
N ASN A 100 -21.96 11.52 -21.95
CA ASN A 100 -21.98 10.09 -21.69
C ASN A 100 -21.23 9.78 -20.38
N PHE A 101 -21.97 9.36 -19.35
CA PHE A 101 -21.41 8.84 -18.11
C PHE A 101 -20.92 7.41 -18.30
N ALA A 102 -19.68 7.13 -17.94
CA ALA A 102 -19.09 5.80 -18.04
C ALA A 102 -18.23 5.45 -16.82
N LEU A 103 -18.14 4.15 -16.55
CA LEU A 103 -17.16 3.55 -15.65
C LEU A 103 -15.93 3.13 -16.45
N TYR A 104 -14.75 3.47 -15.94
CA TYR A 104 -13.45 3.11 -16.47
C TYR A 104 -12.79 2.11 -15.51
N PRO A 105 -12.72 0.82 -15.88
CA PRO A 105 -12.36 -0.27 -14.98
C PRO A 105 -10.84 -0.41 -14.83
N ASN A 106 -10.21 0.55 -14.13
CA ASN A 106 -8.78 0.59 -13.86
C ASN A 106 -8.25 -0.75 -13.31
N HIS A 107 -8.98 -1.35 -12.35
CA HIS A 107 -8.56 -2.60 -11.72
C HIS A 107 -8.39 -3.73 -12.73
N SER A 108 -9.33 -3.84 -13.69
CA SER A 108 -9.36 -4.90 -14.70
C SER A 108 -8.25 -4.71 -15.74
N ARG A 109 -8.00 -3.46 -16.16
CA ARG A 109 -6.93 -3.16 -17.12
C ARG A 109 -5.54 -3.38 -16.54
N ILE A 110 -5.31 -3.04 -15.27
CA ILE A 110 -4.05 -3.34 -14.56
C ILE A 110 -3.90 -4.85 -14.36
N MET A 111 -4.95 -5.55 -13.91
CA MET A 111 -4.94 -7.01 -13.77
C MET A 111 -4.49 -7.70 -15.07
N SER A 112 -5.11 -7.32 -16.19
CA SER A 112 -4.79 -7.89 -17.51
C SER A 112 -3.32 -7.66 -17.90
N GLN A 113 -2.78 -6.47 -17.65
CA GLN A 113 -1.37 -6.19 -17.93
C GLN A 113 -0.43 -6.98 -17.02
N MET A 114 -0.69 -7.01 -15.70
CA MET A 114 0.16 -7.73 -14.75
C MET A 114 0.24 -9.23 -15.09
N LEU A 115 -0.87 -9.84 -15.50
CA LEU A 115 -0.92 -11.22 -15.99
C LEU A 115 -0.10 -11.39 -17.28
N LYS A 116 -0.24 -10.48 -18.24
CA LYS A 116 0.53 -10.48 -19.50
C LYS A 116 2.04 -10.37 -19.25
N THR A 117 2.45 -9.57 -18.27
CA THR A 117 3.85 -9.44 -17.84
C THR A 117 4.42 -10.73 -17.23
N GLY A 118 3.56 -11.62 -16.72
CA GLY A 118 3.94 -12.93 -16.20
C GLY A 118 3.72 -13.12 -14.69
N PHE A 119 3.13 -12.13 -14.00
CA PHE A 119 2.74 -12.32 -12.62
C PHE A 119 1.53 -13.25 -12.50
N ALA A 120 1.47 -14.00 -11.40
CA ALA A 120 0.27 -14.76 -11.03
C ALA A 120 -0.62 -13.91 -10.11
N ALA A 121 -1.90 -13.77 -10.44
CA ALA A 121 -2.87 -13.16 -9.54
C ALA A 121 -3.14 -14.07 -8.34
N LEU A 122 -3.24 -13.46 -7.16
CA LEU A 122 -3.72 -14.06 -5.91
C LEU A 122 -5.09 -13.44 -5.57
N PRO A 123 -5.85 -14.01 -4.62
CA PRO A 123 -7.04 -13.35 -4.10
C PRO A 123 -6.71 -11.91 -3.67
N GLY A 124 -7.42 -10.95 -4.26
CA GLY A 124 -7.32 -9.54 -3.94
C GLY A 124 -8.17 -9.16 -2.73
N ILE A 125 -8.19 -7.87 -2.40
CA ILE A 125 -9.00 -7.32 -1.31
C ILE A 125 -9.88 -6.20 -1.85
N LEU A 126 -11.15 -6.17 -1.45
CA LEU A 126 -12.05 -5.05 -1.60
C LEU A 126 -11.96 -4.18 -0.34
N TRP A 127 -11.31 -3.03 -0.46
CA TRP A 127 -11.28 -2.05 0.61
C TRP A 127 -12.47 -1.11 0.49
N ARG A 128 -13.45 -1.27 1.36
CA ARG A 128 -14.62 -0.40 1.41
C ARG A 128 -14.25 0.90 2.12
N LYS A 129 -14.21 2.00 1.38
CA LYS A 129 -14.02 3.33 1.94
C LYS A 129 -15.30 3.71 2.69
N GLN A 130 -15.19 4.06 3.96
CA GLN A 130 -16.31 4.66 4.68
C GLN A 130 -16.56 6.05 4.05
N THR A 131 -17.61 6.16 3.25
CA THR A 131 -18.06 7.42 2.68
C THR A 131 -18.92 8.14 3.71
N ASN A 132 -18.61 9.41 4.00
CA ASN A 132 -19.48 10.29 4.79
C ASN A 132 -20.68 10.80 3.96
N ALA A 133 -20.75 10.45 2.68
CA ALA A 133 -21.84 10.83 1.80
C ALA A 133 -23.05 9.91 2.05
N PRO A 134 -24.22 10.46 2.46
CA PRO A 134 -25.39 9.66 2.79
C PRO A 134 -26.05 8.98 1.57
N ASN A 135 -25.68 9.39 0.35
CA ASN A 135 -26.37 9.00 -0.88
C ASN A 135 -25.68 7.80 -1.55
N LYS A 136 -26.41 6.68 -1.64
CA LYS A 136 -25.99 5.44 -2.31
C LYS A 136 -26.36 5.40 -3.80
N PHE A 137 -26.46 6.57 -4.44
CA PHE A 137 -26.77 6.68 -5.85
C PHE A 137 -26.13 7.93 -6.47
N MET A 138 -25.79 7.86 -7.76
CA MET A 138 -25.44 8.99 -8.62
C MET A 138 -26.52 9.13 -9.71
N GLY A 139 -26.91 10.35 -10.11
CA GLY A 139 -27.86 10.55 -11.22
C GLY A 139 -29.28 10.97 -10.80
N SER A 140 -30.32 10.43 -11.45
CA SER A 140 -31.71 10.94 -11.45
C SER A 140 -32.51 10.81 -10.14
N GLY A 141 -31.87 10.80 -8.98
CA GLY A 141 -32.56 10.71 -7.69
C GLY A 141 -33.26 9.37 -7.51
N MET A 142 -34.54 9.43 -7.13
CA MET A 142 -35.39 8.25 -6.86
C MET A 142 -36.07 7.70 -8.13
N LEU A 143 -35.81 8.27 -9.31
CA LEU A 143 -36.48 7.89 -10.55
C LEU A 143 -35.61 6.91 -11.35
N PRO A 144 -36.05 5.65 -11.53
CA PRO A 144 -35.39 4.73 -12.45
C PRO A 144 -35.59 5.18 -13.92
N PRO A 145 -34.66 4.85 -14.86
CA PRO A 145 -33.48 3.98 -14.73
C PRO A 145 -32.13 4.73 -14.60
N GLY A 146 -32.14 6.05 -14.43
CA GLY A 146 -30.94 6.91 -14.54
C GLY A 146 -30.08 7.04 -13.27
N ALA A 147 -30.32 6.21 -12.26
CA ALA A 147 -29.53 6.15 -11.04
C ALA A 147 -28.45 5.06 -11.15
N TYR A 148 -27.21 5.39 -10.80
CA TYR A 148 -26.05 4.49 -10.81
C TYR A 148 -25.60 4.16 -9.39
N VAL A 149 -25.04 2.97 -9.21
CA VAL A 149 -24.45 2.53 -7.93
C VAL A 149 -23.20 3.37 -7.63
N THR A 150 -23.12 3.90 -6.42
CA THR A 150 -21.93 4.63 -5.96
C THR A 150 -20.73 3.70 -5.82
N LEU A 151 -19.56 4.13 -6.30
CA LEU A 151 -18.29 3.44 -6.02
C LEU A 151 -17.87 3.70 -4.57
N GLU A 152 -18.06 2.70 -3.70
CA GLU A 152 -17.71 2.77 -2.27
C GLU A 152 -16.46 1.94 -1.91
N HIS A 153 -15.76 1.39 -2.89
CA HIS A 153 -14.60 0.55 -2.65
C HIS A 153 -13.46 0.84 -3.61
N GLU A 154 -12.27 0.46 -3.18
CA GLU A 154 -11.10 0.29 -4.02
C GLU A 154 -10.66 -1.17 -4.01
N PHE A 155 -9.91 -1.54 -5.04
CA PHE A 155 -9.31 -2.85 -5.18
C PHE A 155 -7.87 -2.79 -4.71
N ILE A 156 -7.47 -3.70 -3.85
CA ILE A 156 -6.06 -4.03 -3.64
C ILE A 156 -5.80 -5.31 -4.40
N LEU A 157 -5.21 -5.15 -5.58
CA LEU A 157 -4.80 -6.26 -6.44
C LEU A 157 -3.54 -6.88 -5.85
N VAL A 158 -3.50 -8.21 -5.75
CA VAL A 158 -2.36 -8.93 -5.18
C VAL A 158 -1.80 -9.90 -6.21
N PHE A 159 -0.50 -9.77 -6.48
CA PHE A 159 0.21 -10.56 -7.47
C PHE A 159 1.45 -11.21 -6.87
N ARG A 160 1.91 -12.32 -7.46
CA ARG A 160 3.16 -12.98 -7.09
C ARG A 160 4.01 -13.30 -8.30
N LYS A 161 5.32 -13.08 -8.20
CA LYS A 161 6.29 -13.50 -9.22
C LYS A 161 6.70 -14.96 -9.02
N GLY A 162 6.20 -15.86 -9.85
CA GLY A 162 6.55 -17.29 -9.79
C GLY A 162 5.95 -18.02 -8.57
N GLY A 163 6.72 -18.95 -8.00
CA GLY A 163 6.29 -19.82 -6.89
C GLY A 163 6.30 -19.14 -5.52
N ARG A 164 5.93 -19.89 -4.47
CA ARG A 164 5.96 -19.40 -3.08
C ARG A 164 7.41 -19.18 -2.62
N ARG A 165 7.66 -18.10 -1.87
CA ARG A 165 8.95 -17.91 -1.16
C ARG A 165 9.13 -18.95 -0.07
N GLU A 166 10.31 -19.56 -0.02
CA GLU A 166 10.68 -20.56 0.97
C GLU A 166 11.63 -19.97 2.02
N PHE A 167 11.53 -20.47 3.26
CA PHE A 167 12.40 -20.09 4.39
C PHE A 167 13.04 -21.38 4.89
N ARG A 168 14.23 -21.69 4.38
CA ARG A 168 14.88 -22.99 4.58
C ARG A 168 15.86 -22.95 5.75
N LYS A 169 16.60 -21.87 5.89
CA LYS A 169 17.61 -21.70 6.94
C LYS A 169 16.96 -21.35 8.28
N ASP A 170 17.65 -21.64 9.38
CA ASP A 170 17.08 -21.47 10.71
C ASP A 170 16.97 -20.01 11.14
N ASP A 171 17.90 -19.17 10.69
CA ASP A 171 17.84 -17.71 10.82
C ASP A 171 16.66 -17.13 10.03
N GLU A 172 16.42 -17.58 8.80
CA GLU A 172 15.26 -17.21 7.98
C GLU A 172 13.93 -17.60 8.65
N LYS A 173 13.83 -18.84 9.15
CA LYS A 173 12.65 -19.32 9.90
C LYS A 173 12.46 -18.53 11.19
N MET A 174 13.54 -18.20 11.88
CA MET A 174 13.49 -17.38 13.10
C MET A 174 13.00 -15.97 12.77
N ASN A 175 13.53 -15.33 11.72
CA ASN A 175 13.13 -14.00 11.29
C ASN A 175 11.65 -13.97 10.91
N ARG A 176 11.17 -15.00 10.20
CA ARG A 176 9.74 -15.16 9.89
C ARG A 176 8.89 -15.26 11.15
N ARG A 177 9.32 -15.98 12.19
CA ARG A 177 8.61 -16.03 13.49
C ARG A 177 8.65 -14.69 14.23
N LYS A 178 9.78 -13.96 14.18
CA LYS A 178 9.92 -12.60 14.73
C LYS A 178 9.03 -11.59 14.01
N SER A 179 8.67 -11.87 12.76
CA SER A 179 7.83 -11.05 11.88
C SER A 179 6.35 -11.48 11.90
N ALA A 180 5.95 -12.34 12.84
CA ALA A 180 4.57 -12.77 12.97
C ALA A 180 3.64 -11.58 13.30
N PHE A 181 2.36 -11.88 13.39
CA PHE A 181 1.30 -10.99 13.82
C PHE A 181 0.38 -11.77 14.75
N PHE A 182 -0.45 -11.08 15.53
CA PHE A 182 -1.36 -11.72 16.44
C PHE A 182 -2.44 -12.51 15.69
N TRP A 183 -3.02 -13.52 16.33
CA TRP A 183 -4.04 -14.37 15.70
C TRP A 183 -5.29 -13.60 15.27
N GLU A 184 -5.75 -12.64 16.07
CA GLU A 184 -6.89 -11.78 15.77
C GLU A 184 -6.57 -10.81 14.63
N GLU A 185 -5.35 -10.29 14.59
CA GLU A 185 -4.84 -9.52 13.44
C GLU A 185 -4.89 -10.36 12.17
N ARG A 186 -4.40 -11.61 12.21
CA ARG A 186 -4.45 -12.53 11.07
C ARG A 186 -5.87 -12.66 10.51
N ASN A 187 -6.85 -12.91 11.38
CA ASN A 187 -8.22 -13.16 10.91
C ASN A 187 -8.90 -11.90 10.39
N ALA A 188 -8.54 -10.72 10.91
CA ALA A 188 -9.00 -9.45 10.35
C ALA A 188 -8.31 -9.14 9.02
N TRP A 189 -6.99 -9.32 8.92
CA TRP A 189 -6.20 -8.87 7.79
C TRP A 189 -6.32 -9.77 6.56
N PHE A 190 -6.50 -11.08 6.73
CA PHE A 190 -6.65 -12.04 5.63
C PHE A 190 -8.12 -12.27 5.22
N SER A 191 -9.00 -11.30 5.50
CA SER A 191 -10.31 -11.15 4.88
C SER A 191 -10.17 -10.49 3.51
N ASP A 192 -10.94 -10.94 2.52
CA ASP A 192 -11.02 -10.35 1.18
C ASP A 192 -11.86 -9.06 1.14
N ILE A 193 -12.52 -8.70 2.25
CA ILE A 193 -13.25 -7.44 2.41
C ILE A 193 -12.72 -6.73 3.66
N TRP A 194 -12.22 -5.50 3.48
CA TRP A 194 -11.78 -4.62 4.56
C TRP A 194 -12.77 -3.46 4.75
N THR A 195 -13.35 -3.36 5.95
CA THR A 195 -14.33 -2.33 6.33
C THR A 195 -13.89 -1.51 7.55
N ASP A 196 -12.83 -1.95 8.22
CA ASP A 196 -12.32 -1.41 9.47
C ASP A 196 -11.28 -0.30 9.26
N LEU A 197 -10.76 -0.18 8.04
CA LEU A 197 -9.82 0.88 7.66
C LEU A 197 -10.56 2.15 7.26
N ARG A 198 -10.55 3.14 8.16
CA ARG A 198 -11.08 4.47 7.87
C ARG A 198 -10.11 5.26 7.00
N GLY A 199 -10.64 5.99 6.04
CA GLY A 199 -9.88 7.05 5.36
C GLY A 199 -9.45 8.08 6.40
N THR A 200 -8.16 8.26 6.62
CA THR A 200 -7.67 9.37 7.44
C THR A 200 -7.65 10.63 6.59
N VAL A 201 -8.28 11.70 7.06
CA VAL A 201 -8.09 13.03 6.49
C VAL A 201 -6.66 13.43 6.84
N GLN A 202 -5.74 13.37 5.88
CA GLN A 202 -4.39 13.89 6.09
C GLN A 202 -4.51 15.41 6.30
N ASN A 203 -4.23 15.90 7.50
CA ASN A 203 -4.08 17.32 7.78
C ASN A 203 -2.75 17.82 7.19
N LEU A 204 -2.66 17.86 5.86
CA LEU A 204 -1.49 18.37 5.16
C LEU A 204 -1.45 19.90 5.26
N PRO A 205 -0.34 20.52 5.71
CA PRO A 205 -0.25 21.96 5.93
C PRO A 205 -0.44 22.78 4.64
N ASP A 206 -0.11 22.23 3.47
CA ASP A 206 -0.25 22.91 2.19
C ASP A 206 -1.53 22.49 1.44
N SER A 207 -2.35 23.47 1.09
CA SER A 207 -3.59 23.31 0.32
C SER A 207 -3.38 22.76 -1.10
N LYS A 208 -2.20 22.98 -1.72
CA LYS A 208 -1.89 22.46 -3.07
C LYS A 208 -1.51 20.98 -3.03
N ILE A 209 -0.61 20.60 -2.12
CA ILE A 209 -0.21 19.20 -1.94
C ILE A 209 -1.39 18.37 -1.43
N ARG A 210 -2.27 18.94 -0.59
CA ARG A 210 -3.51 18.27 -0.15
C ARG A 210 -4.46 17.97 -1.31
N LYS A 211 -4.55 18.83 -2.33
CA LYS A 211 -5.40 18.61 -3.51
C LYS A 211 -4.82 17.57 -4.47
N ARG A 212 -3.50 17.34 -4.44
CA ARG A 212 -2.79 16.36 -5.28
C ARG A 212 -2.44 15.06 -4.53
N SER A 213 -2.62 15.02 -3.22
CA SER A 213 -2.43 13.81 -2.40
C SER A 213 -3.69 12.95 -2.41
N ALA A 214 -3.74 11.96 -3.29
CA ALA A 214 -4.69 10.84 -3.19
C ALA A 214 -4.08 9.66 -2.42
N ALA A 215 -3.22 9.93 -1.42
CA ALA A 215 -2.53 8.89 -0.68
C ALA A 215 -3.52 8.03 0.13
N PHE A 216 -3.36 6.70 0.07
CA PHE A 216 -4.10 5.81 0.94
C PHE A 216 -3.71 6.01 2.43
N PRO A 217 -4.59 5.66 3.38
CA PRO A 217 -4.28 5.69 4.81
C PRO A 217 -3.11 4.78 5.16
N PHE A 218 -2.30 5.18 6.14
CA PHE A 218 -1.15 4.42 6.64
C PHE A 218 -1.45 2.94 6.95
N ASP A 219 -2.65 2.65 7.45
CA ASP A 219 -3.03 1.30 7.83
C ASP A 219 -3.08 0.31 6.64
N VAL A 220 -3.39 0.79 5.44
CA VAL A 220 -3.42 -0.04 4.22
C VAL A 220 -2.03 -0.62 3.92
N PRO A 221 -0.97 0.18 3.66
CA PRO A 221 0.35 -0.35 3.39
C PRO A 221 0.96 -1.02 4.60
N TYR A 222 0.72 -0.54 5.83
CA TYR A 222 1.25 -1.20 7.03
C TYR A 222 0.73 -2.64 7.15
N ARG A 223 -0.58 -2.83 6.95
CA ARG A 223 -1.20 -4.16 6.98
C ARG A 223 -0.62 -5.06 5.89
N LEU A 224 -0.55 -4.58 4.64
CA LEU A 224 0.02 -5.34 3.51
C LEU A 224 1.50 -5.72 3.74
N ILE A 225 2.30 -4.80 4.28
CA ILE A 225 3.72 -5.05 4.60
C ILE A 225 3.84 -6.13 5.68
N GLN A 226 3.02 -6.10 6.73
CA GLN A 226 3.02 -7.14 7.76
C GLN A 226 2.54 -8.50 7.23
N MET A 227 1.58 -8.52 6.30
CA MET A 227 1.06 -9.75 5.69
C MET A 227 2.05 -10.43 4.75
N PHE A 228 2.79 -9.65 3.95
CA PHE A 228 3.48 -10.16 2.76
C PHE A 228 5.01 -9.99 2.76
N SER A 229 5.60 -9.54 3.87
CA SER A 229 7.06 -9.44 4.02
C SER A 229 7.51 -9.93 5.40
N VAL A 230 8.82 -10.08 5.61
CA VAL A 230 9.48 -10.26 6.91
C VAL A 230 10.42 -9.10 7.20
N LYS A 231 10.83 -8.93 8.45
CA LYS A 231 11.76 -7.87 8.85
C LYS A 231 13.04 -7.90 8.03
N GLY A 232 13.50 -6.73 7.61
CA GLY A 232 14.68 -6.55 6.76
C GLY A 232 14.44 -6.82 5.27
N ASP A 233 13.26 -7.28 4.86
CA ASP A 233 12.89 -7.30 3.44
C ASP A 233 12.85 -5.88 2.86
N THR A 234 13.03 -5.77 1.55
CA THR A 234 12.93 -4.50 0.83
C THR A 234 11.52 -4.32 0.28
N VAL A 235 10.86 -3.24 0.73
CA VAL A 235 9.57 -2.76 0.21
C VAL A 235 9.80 -1.68 -0.84
N SER A 236 9.01 -1.68 -1.91
CA SER A 236 9.08 -0.63 -2.93
C SER A 236 7.74 -0.01 -3.25
N ASP A 237 7.77 1.28 -3.60
CA ASP A 237 6.62 2.05 -4.08
C ASP A 237 7.04 2.93 -5.27
N PRO A 238 6.65 2.59 -6.52
CA PRO A 238 6.96 3.38 -7.70
C PRO A 238 6.15 4.69 -7.83
N PHE A 239 5.18 4.93 -6.94
CA PHE A 239 4.31 6.11 -6.94
C PHE A 239 4.16 6.65 -5.50
N LEU A 240 5.28 7.08 -4.92
CA LEU A 240 5.42 7.30 -3.48
C LEU A 240 4.48 8.38 -2.89
N GLY A 241 4.22 9.44 -3.62
CA GLY A 241 3.44 10.59 -3.19
C GLY A 241 3.95 11.17 -1.88
N THR A 242 3.10 11.19 -0.84
CA THR A 242 3.43 11.75 0.47
C THR A 242 4.32 10.85 1.34
N GLY A 243 4.80 9.70 0.85
CA GLY A 243 5.68 8.83 1.62
C GLY A 243 4.98 7.79 2.50
N THR A 244 3.66 7.57 2.34
CA THR A 244 2.91 6.68 3.25
C THR A 244 3.48 5.26 3.31
N THR A 245 3.84 4.67 2.17
CA THR A 245 4.44 3.33 2.11
C THR A 245 5.82 3.29 2.75
N LEU A 246 6.64 4.34 2.56
CA LEU A 246 7.94 4.51 3.20
C LEU A 246 7.82 4.47 4.72
N PHE A 247 6.91 5.27 5.28
CA PHE A 247 6.69 5.31 6.72
C PHE A 247 6.13 4.00 7.28
N ALA A 248 5.25 3.33 6.51
CA ALA A 248 4.74 2.01 6.88
C ALA A 248 5.85 0.94 6.88
N ALA A 249 6.78 0.99 5.92
CA ALA A 249 7.95 0.11 5.88
C ALA A 249 8.89 0.36 7.07
N MET A 250 9.15 1.63 7.42
CA MET A 250 9.88 2.01 8.63
C MET A 250 9.22 1.43 9.88
N ALA A 251 7.92 1.65 10.06
CA ALA A 251 7.18 1.17 11.23
C ALA A 251 7.11 -0.37 11.32
N ALA A 252 7.33 -1.06 10.20
CA ALA A 252 7.38 -2.51 10.14
C ALA A 252 8.83 -3.06 10.16
N CYS A 253 9.87 -2.25 10.33
CA CYS A 253 11.27 -2.70 10.27
C CYS A 253 11.63 -3.36 8.93
N ARG A 254 11.21 -2.77 7.81
CA ARG A 254 11.59 -3.18 6.45
C ARG A 254 12.45 -2.10 5.79
N ASN A 255 13.34 -2.50 4.89
CA ASN A 255 14.04 -1.56 4.01
C ASN A 255 13.04 -0.97 3.01
N PHE A 256 13.38 0.19 2.45
CA PHE A 256 12.51 0.86 1.49
C PHE A 256 13.28 1.44 0.29
N VAL A 257 12.71 1.33 -0.90
CA VAL A 257 13.12 2.08 -2.09
C VAL A 257 11.91 2.53 -2.91
N GLY A 258 11.75 3.82 -3.18
CA GLY A 258 10.58 4.31 -3.91
C GLY A 258 10.89 5.44 -4.88
N TYR A 259 10.00 5.64 -5.85
CA TYR A 259 10.08 6.68 -6.85
C TYR A 259 8.98 7.73 -6.62
N GLU A 260 9.35 8.99 -6.81
CA GLU A 260 8.43 10.13 -6.79
C GLU A 260 8.75 11.04 -7.97
N LEU A 261 7.75 11.32 -8.82
CA LEU A 261 7.97 12.12 -10.03
C LEU A 261 8.16 13.61 -9.68
N GLU A 262 7.42 14.11 -8.70
CA GLU A 262 7.32 15.53 -8.39
C GLU A 262 8.24 15.93 -7.23
N GLN A 263 9.25 16.74 -7.53
CA GLN A 263 10.24 17.21 -6.55
C GLN A 263 9.61 17.97 -5.37
N GLU A 264 8.42 18.56 -5.55
CA GLU A 264 7.69 19.30 -4.52
C GLU A 264 7.35 18.43 -3.28
N PHE A 265 7.19 17.10 -3.46
CA PHE A 265 6.92 16.19 -2.36
C PHE A 265 8.14 15.97 -1.45
N ARG A 266 9.35 16.34 -1.89
CA ARG A 266 10.59 16.09 -1.12
C ARG A 266 10.54 16.67 0.28
N GLY A 267 10.18 17.94 0.41
CA GLY A 267 10.10 18.60 1.72
C GLY A 267 9.11 17.88 2.65
N LEU A 268 7.97 17.46 2.10
CA LEU A 268 6.94 16.75 2.86
C LEU A 268 7.40 15.35 3.31
N ILE A 269 8.03 14.58 2.42
CA ILE A 269 8.51 13.23 2.73
C ILE A 269 9.58 13.28 3.84
N PHE A 270 10.54 14.19 3.76
CA PHE A 270 11.61 14.26 4.76
C PHE A 270 11.14 14.82 6.10
N SER A 271 10.27 15.84 6.11
CA SER A 271 9.69 16.34 7.37
C SER A 271 8.73 15.34 8.03
N GLY A 272 8.07 14.48 7.27
CA GLY A 272 7.24 13.40 7.83
C GLY A 272 8.03 12.40 8.69
N ALA A 273 9.35 12.28 8.49
CA ALA A 273 10.21 11.45 9.31
C ALA A 273 10.37 11.96 10.75
N ASP A 274 10.14 13.26 11.01
CA ASP A 274 10.29 13.84 12.35
C ASP A 274 9.28 13.27 13.36
N HIS A 275 8.12 12.82 12.87
CA HIS A 275 7.03 12.32 13.70
C HIS A 275 6.85 10.80 13.63
N ILE A 276 7.60 10.10 12.76
CA ILE A 276 7.36 8.66 12.54
C ILE A 276 7.78 7.81 13.75
N VAL A 277 8.77 8.27 14.53
CA VAL A 277 9.26 7.55 15.73
C VAL A 277 8.16 7.44 16.77
N SER A 278 7.56 8.57 17.19
CA SER A 278 6.47 8.57 18.17
C SER A 278 5.25 7.81 17.64
N TYR A 279 4.83 8.11 16.42
CA TYR A 279 3.69 7.45 15.78
C TYR A 279 3.84 5.92 15.71
N THR A 280 5.02 5.43 15.33
CA THR A 280 5.31 3.99 15.26
C THR A 280 5.21 3.34 16.64
N ASN A 281 5.77 3.98 17.67
CA ASN A 281 5.81 3.41 19.01
C ASN A 281 4.44 3.45 19.70
N GLU A 282 3.65 4.51 19.48
CA GLU A 282 2.24 4.56 19.89
C GLU A 282 1.42 3.44 19.23
N ARG A 283 1.65 3.18 17.94
CA ARG A 283 1.01 2.07 17.24
C ARG A 283 1.39 0.71 17.83
N ILE A 284 2.66 0.49 18.15
CA ILE A 284 3.10 -0.75 18.81
C ILE A 284 2.40 -0.92 20.15
N ALA A 285 2.33 0.14 20.96
CA ALA A 285 1.61 0.13 22.23
C ALA A 285 0.12 -0.21 22.02
N LYS A 286 -0.53 0.41 21.02
CA LYS A 286 -1.94 0.13 20.71
C LYS A 286 -2.17 -1.31 20.25
N ARG A 287 -1.27 -1.88 19.45
CA ARG A 287 -1.33 -3.30 19.05
C ARG A 287 -1.26 -4.22 20.26
N ILE A 288 -0.37 -3.94 21.21
CA ILE A 288 -0.26 -4.71 22.46
C ILE A 288 -1.53 -4.54 23.32
N GLU A 289 -2.04 -3.32 23.46
CA GLU A 289 -3.27 -3.03 24.21
C GLU A 289 -4.46 -3.83 23.65
N ASN A 290 -4.68 -3.75 22.33
CA ASN A 290 -5.75 -4.49 21.64
C ASN A 290 -5.59 -6.01 21.83
N HIS A 291 -4.36 -6.53 21.77
CA HIS A 291 -4.11 -7.95 22.01
C HIS A 291 -4.44 -8.36 23.45
N LEU A 292 -4.07 -7.55 24.44
CA LEU A 292 -4.39 -7.81 25.84
C LEU A 292 -5.90 -7.75 26.10
N GLU A 293 -6.63 -6.87 25.42
CA GLU A 293 -8.10 -6.82 25.46
C GLU A 293 -8.70 -8.10 24.88
N PHE A 294 -8.27 -8.51 23.69
CA PHE A 294 -8.67 -9.78 23.07
C PHE A 294 -8.38 -11.00 23.97
N VAL A 295 -7.21 -11.04 24.61
CA VAL A 295 -6.85 -12.11 25.56
C VAL A 295 -7.83 -12.14 26.76
N LYS A 296 -8.19 -10.98 27.32
CA LYS A 296 -9.15 -10.91 28.43
C LYS A 296 -10.52 -11.44 28.02
N GLU A 297 -11.05 -11.01 26.89
CA GLU A 297 -12.35 -11.45 26.38
C GLU A 297 -12.35 -12.95 26.09
N ARG A 298 -11.35 -13.42 25.35
CA ARG A 298 -11.24 -14.84 24.99
C ARG A 298 -11.03 -15.76 26.18
N THR A 299 -10.32 -15.32 27.22
CA THR A 299 -10.16 -16.12 28.45
C THR A 299 -11.50 -16.34 29.14
N ARG A 300 -12.37 -15.32 29.18
CA ARG A 300 -13.72 -15.45 29.74
C ARG A 300 -14.58 -16.43 28.95
N GLU A 301 -14.44 -16.45 27.62
CA GLU A 301 -15.26 -17.30 26.75
C GLU A 301 -14.74 -18.74 26.60
N LYS A 302 -13.41 -18.93 26.53
CA LYS A 302 -12.78 -20.19 26.08
C LYS A 302 -11.75 -20.75 27.07
N GLY A 303 -11.54 -20.11 28.21
CA GLY A 303 -10.56 -20.52 29.22
C GLY A 303 -9.11 -20.15 28.87
N GLU A 304 -8.18 -20.77 29.57
CA GLU A 304 -6.76 -20.38 29.55
C GLU A 304 -6.02 -20.68 28.25
N PHE A 305 -4.97 -19.90 27.99
CA PHE A 305 -4.09 -20.04 26.84
C PHE A 305 -2.93 -21.00 27.13
N LYS A 306 -2.56 -21.81 26.12
CA LYS A 306 -1.45 -22.78 26.23
C LYS A 306 -0.08 -22.20 25.90
N HIS A 307 -0.02 -20.97 25.43
CA HIS A 307 1.20 -20.37 24.88
C HIS A 307 1.39 -18.96 25.43
N LEU A 308 2.65 -18.63 25.71
CA LEU A 308 3.10 -17.30 26.11
C LEU A 308 4.11 -16.78 25.10
N ASN A 309 4.03 -15.49 24.78
CA ASN A 309 5.08 -14.80 24.05
C ASN A 309 6.37 -14.75 24.90
N ARG A 310 7.53 -14.99 24.28
CA ARG A 310 8.82 -15.07 24.99
C ARG A 310 9.43 -13.72 25.37
N HIS A 311 9.03 -12.65 24.71
CA HIS A 311 9.59 -11.31 24.90
C HIS A 311 8.75 -10.47 25.86
N TYR A 312 7.43 -10.60 25.76
CA TYR A 312 6.47 -9.78 26.51
C TYR A 312 5.73 -10.54 27.61
N HIS A 313 5.85 -11.88 27.63
CA HIS A 313 5.23 -12.75 28.62
C HIS A 313 3.70 -12.72 28.70
N PHE A 314 3.01 -12.05 27.77
CA PHE A 314 1.55 -12.16 27.64
C PHE A 314 1.12 -13.47 26.95
N PRO A 315 -0.12 -13.95 27.18
CA PRO A 315 -0.69 -15.10 26.48
C PRO A 315 -0.90 -14.89 24.98
N VAL A 316 -0.72 -15.95 24.17
CA VAL A 316 -0.96 -15.94 22.71
C VAL A 316 -1.70 -17.18 22.25
N VAL A 317 -2.41 -17.10 21.11
CA VAL A 317 -3.30 -18.19 20.65
C VAL A 317 -2.53 -19.40 20.15
N THR A 318 -1.42 -19.20 19.42
CA THR A 318 -0.71 -20.25 18.70
C THR A 318 0.78 -20.31 19.05
N GLN A 319 1.42 -21.46 18.80
CA GLN A 319 2.87 -21.59 18.97
C GLN A 319 3.68 -20.68 18.03
N GLN A 320 3.09 -20.20 16.94
CA GLN A 320 3.77 -19.36 15.95
C GLN A 320 4.04 -17.95 16.51
N GLU A 321 3.18 -17.47 17.41
CA GLU A 321 3.28 -16.15 18.04
C GLU A 321 4.28 -16.10 19.21
N LYS A 322 4.77 -17.25 19.69
CA LYS A 322 5.69 -17.31 20.86
C LYS A 322 6.97 -16.50 20.69
N LYS A 323 7.40 -16.26 19.45
CA LYS A 323 8.62 -15.49 19.13
C LYS A 323 8.32 -14.20 18.38
N LEU A 324 7.05 -13.78 18.32
CA LEU A 324 6.67 -12.47 17.79
C LEU A 324 7.44 -11.40 18.57
N LEU A 325 8.09 -10.50 17.85
CA LEU A 325 8.85 -9.39 18.39
C LEU A 325 8.32 -8.10 17.76
N LEU A 326 8.04 -7.08 18.56
CA LEU A 326 7.64 -5.75 18.12
C LEU A 326 8.78 -4.79 18.50
N ASN A 327 9.67 -4.52 17.54
CA ASN A 327 10.82 -3.66 17.77
C ASN A 327 10.37 -2.20 17.75
N GLN A 328 10.70 -1.45 18.80
CA GLN A 328 10.45 -0.01 18.83
C GLN A 328 11.38 0.68 17.84
N LEU A 329 10.86 1.70 17.16
CA LEU A 329 11.67 2.59 16.34
C LEU A 329 12.36 3.58 17.28
N VAL A 330 13.69 3.64 17.23
CA VAL A 330 14.53 4.42 18.16
C VAL A 330 14.90 5.77 17.56
N SER A 331 15.41 5.77 16.33
CA SER A 331 15.75 7.00 15.59
C SER A 331 15.57 6.79 14.09
N VAL A 332 15.35 7.90 13.39
CA VAL A 332 15.44 7.99 11.93
C VAL A 332 16.38 9.15 11.63
N GLU A 333 17.45 8.87 10.89
CA GLU A 333 18.50 9.84 10.59
C GLU A 333 18.67 9.96 9.08
N LYS A 334 18.76 11.19 8.59
CA LYS A 334 19.12 11.46 7.21
C LYS A 334 20.62 11.17 7.04
N ILE A 335 20.96 10.22 6.19
CA ILE A 335 22.35 9.79 5.93
C ILE A 335 22.89 10.29 4.59
N ASP A 336 22.01 10.74 3.70
CA ASP A 336 22.33 11.29 2.38
C ASP A 336 21.17 12.21 1.93
N GLU A 337 21.33 12.95 0.83
CA GLU A 337 20.32 13.87 0.29
C GLU A 337 18.95 13.19 0.15
N ASN A 338 18.96 11.95 -0.34
CA ASN A 338 17.78 11.15 -0.65
C ASN A 338 17.70 9.82 0.13
N LYS A 339 18.42 9.70 1.25
CA LYS A 339 18.45 8.47 2.05
C LYS A 339 18.30 8.72 3.54
N MET A 340 17.61 7.79 4.20
CA MET A 340 17.46 7.74 5.64
C MET A 340 17.85 6.37 6.17
N GLU A 341 18.33 6.33 7.41
CA GLU A 341 18.55 5.11 8.18
C GLU A 341 17.61 5.11 9.39
N ALA A 342 16.90 4.00 9.60
CA ALA A 342 16.07 3.79 10.79
C ALA A 342 16.75 2.79 11.72
N THR A 343 16.84 3.12 13.01
CA THR A 343 17.40 2.25 14.05
C THR A 343 16.29 1.73 14.95
N TYR A 344 16.32 0.44 15.29
CA TYR A 344 15.31 -0.23 16.09
C TYR A 344 15.88 -0.89 17.34
N SER A 345 15.06 -0.98 18.38
CA SER A 345 15.36 -1.73 19.60
C SER A 345 15.69 -3.19 19.28
N ASN A 346 16.41 -3.86 20.17
CA ASN A 346 16.80 -5.27 19.98
C ASN A 346 15.65 -6.26 20.25
#